data_AF-A0A0D9XS82-F1
#
_entry.id   AF-A0A0D9XS82-F1
#
_cell.length_a   1.000
_cell.length_b   1.000
_cell.length_c   1.000
_cell.angle_alpha   90.00
_cell.angle_beta   90.00
_cell.angle_gamma   90.00
#
_symmetry.space_group_name_H-M   'P 1'
#
loop_
_entity.id
_entity.type
_entity.pdbx_description
1 polymer ?
#
loop_
_entity_poly.entity_id
_entity_poly.type
_entity_poly.pdbx_seq_one_letter_code
_entity_poly.pdbx_strand_id
1 'polypeptide(L)'
;MYLEQYGGSGDVWIGKDAWVGNGMYLNAAKASFKNFQRLCQLEWTTLESWHSKSNFQTYGVTRKNALRAYFLAAANIFEPSQAKERLAWARTAILAEAISWLLREPTIQDSTDHSLVRALSELIDPQPLNATVGENLREAWRQWLMALTQNGPSVGGDTALLLARTVEICSGRYQVSVEQQKHELAEFSRLELLTSSICDKLSTTGSLSRQDGGNMESGEINLDQEVDLHMQELSHLVLEGNSGIDTVTCQTYLSVVKSFYYVAYSSPETIHGHISKVLFEDVL
;
A
#
# COMPACT_ATOMS: atom_id res chain seq x y z
N MET A 1 -11.36 14.69 5.55
CA MET A 1 -12.42 15.38 4.78
C MET A 1 -13.80 15.22 5.40
N TYR A 2 -14.37 14.01 5.54
CA TYR A 2 -15.74 13.86 6.08
C TYR A 2 -15.94 14.45 7.49
N LEU A 3 -14.92 14.36 8.37
CA LEU A 3 -14.96 14.98 9.71
C LEU A 3 -15.16 16.49 9.71
N GLU A 4 -14.83 17.19 8.63
CA GLU A 4 -15.01 18.64 8.49
C GLU A 4 -16.32 18.99 7.77
N GLN A 5 -17.00 18.00 7.19
CA GLN A 5 -18.26 18.16 6.46
C GLN A 5 -19.47 17.72 7.27
N TYR A 6 -19.28 16.77 8.19
CA TYR A 6 -20.36 16.30 9.06
C TYR A 6 -20.75 17.38 10.07
N GLY A 7 -21.96 17.94 9.92
CA GLY A 7 -22.42 19.07 10.74
C GLY A 7 -22.83 18.69 12.16
N GLY A 8 -22.88 17.38 12.48
CA GLY A 8 -23.19 16.90 13.82
C GLY A 8 -24.59 17.38 14.26
N SER A 9 -24.67 18.10 15.38
CA SER A 9 -25.94 18.71 15.83
C SER A 9 -26.38 19.92 15.01
N GLY A 10 -25.59 20.36 14.02
CA GLY A 10 -25.97 21.39 13.06
C GLY A 10 -26.72 20.85 11.84
N ASP A 11 -26.68 19.54 11.58
CA ASP A 11 -27.40 18.93 10.45
C ASP A 11 -28.88 18.78 10.80
N VAL A 12 -29.75 19.24 9.89
CA VAL A 12 -31.21 19.19 10.04
C VAL A 12 -31.83 18.42 8.88
N TRP A 13 -32.65 17.43 9.21
CA TRP A 13 -33.38 16.63 8.25
C TRP A 13 -34.80 17.16 8.10
N ILE A 14 -35.24 17.35 6.85
CA ILE A 14 -36.58 17.85 6.54
C ILE A 14 -37.50 16.64 6.28
N GLY A 15 -38.38 16.36 7.25
CA GLY A 15 -39.45 15.38 7.13
C GLY A 15 -40.81 16.01 7.47
N LYS A 16 -41.79 15.20 7.90
CA LYS A 16 -43.04 15.72 8.47
C LYS A 16 -42.78 16.60 9.70
N ASP A 17 -41.78 16.21 10.48
CA ASP A 17 -41.17 16.97 11.56
C ASP A 17 -39.66 17.08 11.30
N ALA A 18 -39.00 18.09 11.84
CA ALA A 18 -37.55 18.26 11.69
C ALA A 18 -36.78 17.41 12.73
N TRP A 19 -35.70 16.74 12.30
CA TRP A 19 -34.81 15.97 13.17
C TRP A 19 -33.38 16.50 13.11
N VAL A 20 -32.67 16.50 14.25
CA VAL A 20 -31.32 17.07 14.41
C VAL A 20 -30.28 15.95 14.59
N GLY A 21 -29.13 16.09 13.94
CA GLY A 21 -28.02 15.13 14.02
C GLY A 21 -27.32 15.06 15.39
N ASN A 22 -26.43 14.09 15.55
CA ASN A 22 -25.77 13.79 16.84
C ASN A 22 -24.33 14.33 16.90
N GLY A 23 -24.10 15.35 17.73
CA GLY A 23 -22.77 15.94 17.94
C GLY A 23 -21.76 15.03 18.67
N MET A 24 -22.21 13.99 19.39
CA MET A 24 -21.30 13.07 20.10
C MET A 24 -20.42 12.27 19.14
N TYR A 25 -20.97 11.85 17.99
CA TYR A 25 -20.20 11.10 16.99
C TYR A 25 -19.08 11.94 16.38
N LEU A 26 -19.35 13.22 16.11
CA LEU A 26 -18.34 14.14 15.60
C LEU A 26 -17.18 14.31 16.60
N ASN A 27 -17.50 14.53 17.87
CA ASN A 27 -16.49 14.70 18.92
C ASN A 27 -15.65 13.43 19.12
N ALA A 28 -16.29 12.27 19.19
CA ALA A 28 -15.60 10.98 19.32
C ALA A 28 -14.70 10.71 18.10
N ALA A 29 -15.19 10.96 16.89
CA ALA A 29 -14.43 10.72 15.67
C ALA A 29 -13.23 11.67 15.54
N LYS A 30 -13.38 12.96 15.90
CA LYS A 30 -12.26 13.91 15.97
C LYS A 30 -11.20 13.47 16.98
N ALA A 31 -11.61 12.98 18.16
CA ALA A 31 -10.68 12.49 19.17
C ALA A 31 -9.91 11.24 18.70
N SER A 32 -10.61 10.27 18.11
CA SER A 32 -10.00 9.07 17.54
C SER A 32 -9.02 9.41 16.42
N PHE A 33 -9.38 10.33 15.52
CA PHE A 33 -8.48 10.76 14.44
C PHE A 33 -7.22 11.46 14.97
N LYS A 34 -7.34 12.33 15.98
CA LYS A 34 -6.19 12.97 16.63
C LYS A 34 -5.23 11.96 17.25
N ASN A 35 -5.76 10.88 17.84
CA ASN A 35 -4.93 9.79 18.38
C ASN A 35 -4.22 9.02 17.28
N PHE A 36 -4.92 8.68 16.19
CA PHE A 36 -4.32 8.08 14.99
C PHE A 36 -3.18 8.94 14.44
N GLN A 37 -3.42 10.24 14.26
CA GLN A 37 -2.43 11.17 13.72
C GLN A 37 -1.16 11.26 14.57
N ARG A 38 -1.28 11.35 15.90
CA ARG A 38 -0.14 11.34 16.83
C ARG A 38 0.68 10.06 16.71
N LEU A 39 -0.01 8.92 16.62
CA LEU A 39 0.63 7.63 16.45
C LEU A 39 1.40 7.60 15.12
N CYS A 40 0.79 8.09 14.04
CA CYS A 40 1.47 8.16 12.75
C CYS A 40 2.71 9.05 12.75
N GLN A 41 2.67 10.19 13.44
CA GLN A 41 3.83 11.09 13.55
C GLN A 41 4.99 10.43 14.30
N LEU A 42 4.71 9.65 15.36
CA LEU A 42 5.72 8.91 16.11
C LEU A 42 6.36 7.81 15.26
N GLU A 43 5.53 7.04 14.55
CA GLU A 43 5.99 6.00 13.64
C GLU A 43 6.83 6.57 12.49
N TRP A 44 6.35 7.66 11.88
CA TRP A 44 7.08 8.35 10.82
C TRP A 44 8.45 8.83 11.31
N THR A 45 8.55 9.41 12.51
CA THR A 45 9.83 9.85 13.07
C THR A 45 10.83 8.69 13.18
N THR A 46 10.34 7.51 13.58
CA THR A 46 11.16 6.29 13.67
C THR A 46 11.59 5.80 12.29
N LEU A 47 10.66 5.80 11.33
CA LEU A 47 10.92 5.38 9.95
C LEU A 47 11.88 6.34 9.23
N GLU A 48 11.76 7.64 9.47
CA GLU A 48 12.64 8.68 8.93
C GLU A 48 14.07 8.55 9.47
N SER A 49 14.22 8.24 10.77
CA SER A 49 15.52 7.94 11.36
C SER A 49 16.15 6.70 10.73
N TRP A 50 15.37 5.63 10.53
CA TRP A 50 15.81 4.43 9.84
C TRP A 50 16.21 4.72 8.39
N HIS A 51 15.40 5.49 7.65
CA HIS A 51 15.68 5.86 6.27
C HIS A 51 17.00 6.61 6.12
N SER A 52 17.25 7.56 7.02
CA SER A 52 18.48 8.36 7.04
C SER A 52 19.71 7.51 7.39
N LYS A 53 19.60 6.60 8.37
CA LYS A 53 20.71 5.70 8.79
C LYS A 53 21.11 4.67 7.73
N SER A 54 20.16 4.31 6.85
CA SER A 54 20.38 3.36 5.76
C SER A 54 20.75 4.05 4.45
N ASN A 55 20.97 5.37 4.46
CA ASN A 55 21.39 6.17 3.31
C ASN A 55 20.51 5.99 2.05
N PHE A 56 19.21 5.69 2.17
CA PHE A 56 18.40 5.36 0.98
C PHE A 56 18.31 6.48 -0.08
N GLN A 57 18.70 7.71 0.26
CA GLN A 57 18.85 8.80 -0.69
C GLN A 57 19.88 8.51 -1.79
N THR A 58 20.93 7.73 -1.49
CA THR A 58 21.92 7.30 -2.49
C THR A 58 21.34 6.32 -3.50
N TYR A 59 20.21 5.68 -3.17
CA TYR A 59 19.46 4.76 -4.03
C TYR A 59 18.19 5.38 -4.59
N GLY A 60 18.17 6.71 -4.76
CA GLY A 60 17.06 7.43 -5.35
C GLY A 60 15.80 7.55 -4.47
N VAL A 61 15.77 6.99 -3.27
CA VAL A 61 14.61 7.09 -2.37
C VAL A 61 14.73 8.35 -1.53
N THR A 62 14.06 9.41 -1.95
CA THR A 62 14.00 10.66 -1.18
C THR A 62 13.13 10.52 0.07
N ARG A 63 13.27 11.46 1.01
CA ARG A 63 12.36 11.61 2.15
C ARG A 63 10.89 11.69 1.71
N LYS A 64 10.60 12.35 0.59
CA LYS A 64 9.24 12.49 0.04
C LYS A 64 8.69 11.14 -0.42
N ASN A 65 9.51 10.32 -1.08
CA ASN A 65 9.13 8.96 -1.50
C ASN A 65 8.84 8.07 -0.28
N ALA A 66 9.71 8.11 0.74
CA ALA A 66 9.53 7.36 1.98
C ALA A 66 8.27 7.79 2.75
N LEU A 67 8.00 9.10 2.84
CA LEU A 67 6.79 9.61 3.50
C LEU A 67 5.53 9.23 2.73
N ARG A 68 5.57 9.24 1.39
CA ARG A 68 4.47 8.75 0.56
C ARG A 68 4.22 7.26 0.80
N ALA A 69 5.26 6.44 0.84
CA ALA A 69 5.14 5.00 1.12
C ALA A 69 4.48 4.76 2.49
N TYR A 70 4.91 5.49 3.52
CA TYR A 70 4.30 5.41 4.84
C TYR A 70 2.83 5.87 4.84
N PHE A 71 2.54 7.00 4.20
CA PHE A 71 1.17 7.52 4.07
C PHE A 71 0.23 6.51 3.40
N LEU A 72 0.66 5.87 2.31
CA LEU A 72 -0.16 4.88 1.60
C LEU A 72 -0.48 3.68 2.50
N ALA A 73 0.49 3.22 3.30
CA ALA A 73 0.24 2.16 4.28
C ALA A 73 -0.70 2.65 5.40
N ALA A 74 -0.47 3.83 5.96
CA ALA A 74 -1.25 4.40 7.07
C ALA A 74 -2.70 4.75 6.71
N ALA A 75 -2.94 5.16 5.46
CA ALA A 75 -4.27 5.46 4.97
C ALA A 75 -5.14 4.20 4.79
N ASN A 76 -4.52 3.03 4.64
CA ASN A 76 -5.22 1.75 4.44
C ASN A 76 -5.22 0.85 5.68
N ILE A 77 -4.21 0.97 6.55
CA ILE A 77 -4.06 0.21 7.80
C ILE A 77 -3.94 1.23 8.93
N PHE A 78 -5.04 1.72 9.47
CA PHE A 78 -5.04 2.84 10.43
C PHE A 78 -5.20 2.40 11.89
N GLU A 79 -5.50 1.13 12.13
CA GLU A 79 -5.68 0.57 13.45
C GLU A 79 -4.36 0.60 14.25
N PRO A 80 -4.36 1.08 15.51
CA PRO A 80 -3.17 1.11 16.35
C PRO A 80 -2.55 -0.28 16.57
N SER A 81 -3.38 -1.31 16.64
CA SER A 81 -2.94 -2.70 16.83
C SER A 81 -2.21 -3.28 15.61
N GLN A 82 -2.33 -2.64 14.45
CA GLN A 82 -1.76 -3.11 13.18
C GLN A 82 -0.52 -2.32 12.74
N ALA A 83 0.21 -1.75 13.72
CA ALA A 83 1.43 -0.99 13.47
C ALA A 83 2.53 -1.82 12.79
N LYS A 84 2.60 -3.12 13.10
CA LYS A 84 3.58 -4.03 12.50
C LYS A 84 3.34 -4.18 11.00
N GLU A 85 2.10 -4.44 10.59
CA GLU A 85 1.71 -4.57 9.18
C GLU A 85 1.96 -3.28 8.41
N ARG A 86 1.54 -2.14 8.97
CA ARG A 86 1.72 -0.82 8.36
C ARG A 86 3.20 -0.45 8.16
N LEU A 87 4.03 -0.67 9.18
CA LEU A 87 5.47 -0.39 9.08
C LEU A 87 6.18 -1.36 8.14
N ALA A 88 5.78 -2.63 8.12
CA ALA A 88 6.31 -3.62 7.19
C ALA A 88 5.99 -3.26 5.74
N TRP A 89 4.75 -2.87 5.43
CA TRP A 89 4.37 -2.33 4.13
C TRP A 89 5.28 -1.16 3.73
N ALA A 90 5.37 -0.13 4.59
CA ALA A 90 6.14 1.07 4.27
C ALA A 90 7.62 0.77 4.01
N ARG A 91 8.24 -0.08 4.85
CA ARG A 91 9.64 -0.51 4.69
C ARG A 91 9.85 -1.32 3.40
N THR A 92 8.94 -2.24 3.09
CA THR A 92 8.99 -3.03 1.85
C THR A 92 8.92 -2.12 0.64
N ALA A 93 8.00 -1.14 0.61
CA ALA A 93 7.89 -0.20 -0.50
C ALA A 93 9.18 0.64 -0.68
N ILE A 94 9.78 1.12 0.41
CA ILE A 94 11.05 1.88 0.39
C ILE A 94 12.19 1.00 -0.16
N LEU A 95 12.32 -0.23 0.31
CA LEU A 95 13.37 -1.16 -0.12
C LEU A 95 13.19 -1.58 -1.58
N ALA A 96 11.96 -1.86 -2.01
CA ALA A 96 11.65 -2.22 -3.38
C ALA A 96 11.99 -1.07 -4.35
N GLU A 97 11.72 0.18 -3.96
CA GLU A 97 12.09 1.37 -4.74
C GLU A 97 13.62 1.53 -4.83
N ALA A 98 14.34 1.38 -3.72
CA ALA A 98 15.80 1.45 -3.69
C ALA A 98 16.47 0.37 -4.55
N ILE A 99 16.01 -0.88 -4.45
CA ILE A 99 16.54 -2.00 -5.24
C ILE A 99 16.23 -1.82 -6.73
N SER A 100 15.02 -1.36 -7.05
CA SER A 100 14.64 -1.06 -8.45
C SER A 100 15.50 0.05 -9.04
N TRP A 101 15.84 1.08 -8.25
CA TRP A 101 16.76 2.13 -8.67
C TRP A 101 18.17 1.58 -8.95
N LEU A 102 18.71 0.76 -8.04
CA LEU A 102 20.03 0.16 -8.18
C LEU A 102 20.17 -0.70 -9.45
N LEU A 103 19.11 -1.43 -9.80
CA LEU A 103 19.11 -2.27 -11.01
C LEU A 103 18.93 -1.46 -12.31
N ARG A 104 18.35 -0.26 -12.25
CA ARG A 104 18.22 0.65 -13.40
C ARG A 104 19.49 1.46 -13.66
N GLU A 105 20.19 1.86 -12.59
CA GLU A 105 21.39 2.70 -12.64
C GLU A 105 22.63 1.91 -12.17
N PRO A 106 23.25 1.07 -13.02
CA PRO A 106 24.36 0.19 -12.65
C PRO A 106 25.69 0.92 -12.37
N THR A 107 25.69 2.26 -12.31
CA THR A 107 26.89 3.10 -12.17
C THR A 107 27.52 3.04 -10.77
N ILE A 108 26.85 2.46 -9.77
CA ILE A 108 27.48 2.14 -8.47
C ILE A 108 28.13 0.74 -8.56
N GLN A 109 29.25 0.66 -9.26
CA GLN A 109 30.11 -0.52 -9.23
C GLN A 109 30.87 -0.59 -7.88
N ASP A 110 30.83 -1.78 -7.29
CA ASP A 110 31.86 -2.39 -6.42
C ASP A 110 31.73 -2.31 -4.88
N SER A 111 30.59 -1.89 -4.35
CA SER A 111 30.21 -2.36 -3.02
C SER A 111 28.71 -2.56 -2.96
N THR A 112 28.26 -3.80 -2.90
CA THR A 112 26.94 -4.11 -2.33
C THR A 112 26.92 -3.46 -0.95
N ASP A 113 26.33 -2.27 -0.83
CA ASP A 113 26.43 -1.50 0.38
C ASP A 113 25.78 -2.31 1.50
N HIS A 114 26.56 -2.59 2.53
CA HIS A 114 26.12 -3.29 3.72
C HIS A 114 24.89 -2.61 4.32
N SER A 115 24.63 -1.33 4.04
CA SER A 115 23.44 -0.58 4.48
C SER A 115 22.13 -1.18 3.94
N LEU A 116 22.01 -1.42 2.62
CA LEU A 116 20.82 -2.01 2.00
C LEU A 116 20.60 -3.45 2.42
N VAL A 117 21.68 -4.25 2.40
CA VAL A 117 21.62 -5.66 2.82
C VAL A 117 21.18 -5.75 4.28
N ARG A 118 21.75 -4.92 5.15
CA ARG A 118 21.35 -4.84 6.56
C ARG A 118 19.88 -4.42 6.70
N ALA A 119 19.43 -3.40 5.97
CA ALA A 119 18.05 -2.94 6.05
C ALA A 119 17.05 -4.01 5.57
N LEU A 120 17.41 -4.77 4.54
CA LEU A 120 16.64 -5.93 4.08
C LEU A 120 16.65 -7.05 5.12
N SER A 121 17.80 -7.36 5.73
CA SER A 121 17.90 -8.34 6.83
C SER A 121 17.09 -7.93 8.06
N GLU A 122 17.06 -6.64 8.42
CA GLU A 122 16.22 -6.11 9.50
C GLU A 122 14.72 -6.30 9.23
N LEU A 123 14.30 -6.29 7.96
CA LEU A 123 12.93 -6.55 7.55
C LEU A 123 12.61 -8.05 7.50
N ILE A 124 13.50 -8.85 6.91
CA ILE A 124 13.30 -10.29 6.66
C ILE A 124 13.50 -11.13 7.92
N ASP A 125 14.41 -10.73 8.82
CA ASP A 125 14.70 -11.47 10.05
C ASP A 125 14.26 -10.69 11.32
N PRO A 126 12.95 -10.36 11.47
CA PRO A 126 12.47 -9.60 12.62
C PRO A 126 12.44 -10.50 13.86
N GLN A 127 13.57 -10.55 14.58
CA GLN A 127 13.74 -11.24 15.87
C GLN A 127 13.64 -12.79 15.79
N PRO A 128 14.51 -13.56 16.47
CA PRO A 128 14.62 -15.02 16.29
C PRO A 128 13.41 -15.86 16.73
N LEU A 129 12.34 -15.26 17.27
CA LEU A 129 11.18 -15.98 17.79
C LEU A 129 10.16 -16.41 16.72
N ASN A 130 10.32 -15.98 15.46
CA ASN A 130 9.37 -16.29 14.39
C ASN A 130 10.05 -16.66 13.06
N ALA A 131 10.79 -17.77 13.06
CA ALA A 131 11.54 -18.27 11.90
C ALA A 131 10.66 -18.44 10.65
N THR A 132 9.41 -18.90 10.80
CA THR A 132 8.45 -19.08 9.70
C THR A 132 8.10 -17.76 9.01
N VAL A 133 7.93 -16.67 9.77
CA VAL A 133 7.71 -15.33 9.19
C VAL A 133 8.90 -14.91 8.34
N GLY A 134 10.14 -15.13 8.83
CA GLY A 134 11.33 -14.77 8.08
C GLY A 134 11.55 -15.60 6.82
N GLU A 135 11.27 -16.91 6.87
CA GLU A 135 11.30 -17.79 5.70
C GLU A 135 10.30 -17.35 4.63
N ASN A 136 9.07 -17.03 5.03
CA ASN A 136 8.03 -16.56 4.12
C ASN A 136 8.36 -15.19 3.50
N LEU A 137 8.91 -14.26 4.29
CA LEU A 137 9.37 -12.96 3.77
C LEU A 137 10.51 -13.17 2.78
N ARG A 138 11.48 -14.01 3.10
CA ARG A 138 12.61 -14.33 2.21
C ARG A 138 12.13 -14.90 0.89
N GLU A 139 11.15 -15.80 0.91
CA GLU A 139 10.55 -16.37 -0.28
C GLU A 139 9.78 -15.32 -1.10
N ALA A 140 8.98 -14.46 -0.47
CA ALA A 140 8.27 -13.38 -1.16
C ALA A 140 9.25 -12.41 -1.86
N TRP A 141 10.31 -12.00 -1.16
CA TRP A 141 11.38 -11.16 -1.73
C TRP A 141 12.13 -11.86 -2.87
N ARG A 142 12.41 -13.16 -2.73
CA ARG A 142 13.05 -13.96 -3.78
C ARG A 142 12.20 -13.98 -5.05
N GLN A 143 10.89 -14.23 -4.92
CA GLN A 143 9.97 -14.25 -6.06
C GLN A 143 9.92 -12.88 -6.76
N TRP A 144 9.81 -11.78 -5.99
CA TRP A 144 9.82 -10.43 -6.54
C TRP A 144 11.13 -10.09 -7.27
N LEU A 145 12.29 -10.41 -6.68
CA LEU A 145 13.60 -10.18 -7.30
C LEU A 145 13.73 -10.96 -8.62
N MET A 146 13.27 -12.21 -8.65
CA MET A 146 13.28 -13.02 -9.87
C MET A 146 12.42 -12.39 -10.96
N ALA A 147 11.20 -11.96 -10.64
CA ALA A 147 10.31 -11.29 -11.59
C ALA A 147 10.93 -9.98 -12.12
N LEU A 148 11.54 -9.18 -11.24
CA LEU A 148 12.23 -7.94 -11.58
C LEU A 148 13.38 -8.15 -12.57
N THR A 149 14.16 -9.22 -12.41
CA THR A 149 15.28 -9.54 -13.33
C THR A 149 14.83 -10.11 -14.68
N GLN A 150 13.66 -10.78 -14.73
CA GLN A 150 13.17 -11.45 -15.94
C GLN A 150 12.30 -10.54 -16.80
N ASN A 151 11.40 -9.77 -16.19
CA ASN A 151 10.40 -8.94 -16.88
C ASN A 151 10.84 -7.46 -17.00
N GLY A 152 11.97 -7.11 -16.39
CA GLY A 152 12.46 -5.74 -16.34
C GLY A 152 11.69 -4.84 -15.36
N PRO A 153 12.00 -3.54 -15.33
CA PRO A 153 11.56 -2.62 -14.28
C PRO A 153 10.08 -2.18 -14.33
N SER A 154 9.21 -2.85 -15.10
CA SER A 154 7.76 -2.65 -15.04
C SER A 154 7.20 -3.56 -13.94
N VAL A 155 7.28 -3.10 -12.68
CA VAL A 155 7.14 -3.94 -11.47
C VAL A 155 5.84 -3.66 -10.71
N GLY A 156 4.84 -3.04 -11.33
CA GLY A 156 3.66 -2.56 -10.62
C GLY A 156 2.95 -3.69 -9.86
N GLY A 157 2.62 -4.74 -10.59
CA GLY A 157 1.95 -5.94 -10.13
C GLY A 157 2.80 -6.76 -9.18
N ASP A 158 4.04 -7.07 -9.55
CA ASP A 158 4.95 -7.83 -8.69
C ASP A 158 5.21 -7.10 -7.36
N THR A 159 5.37 -5.77 -7.38
CA THR A 159 5.54 -4.96 -6.16
C THR A 159 4.26 -4.96 -5.33
N ALA A 160 3.09 -4.88 -5.97
CA ALA A 160 1.81 -5.00 -5.26
C ALA A 160 1.67 -6.35 -4.55
N LEU A 161 2.04 -7.45 -5.22
CA LEU A 161 2.06 -8.79 -4.61
C LEU A 161 3.05 -8.86 -3.45
N LEU A 162 4.25 -8.31 -3.60
CA LEU A 162 5.24 -8.26 -2.52
C LEU A 162 4.69 -7.51 -1.29
N LEU A 163 4.00 -6.39 -1.50
CA LEU A 163 3.39 -5.60 -0.43
C LEU A 163 2.25 -6.36 0.27
N ALA A 164 1.31 -6.94 -0.50
CA ALA A 164 0.20 -7.72 0.04
C ALA A 164 0.70 -8.92 0.86
N ARG A 165 1.65 -9.68 0.31
CA ARG A 165 2.27 -10.82 1.01
C ARG A 165 3.01 -10.39 2.26
N THR A 166 3.75 -9.27 2.22
CA THR A 166 4.42 -8.73 3.42
C THR A 166 3.42 -8.47 4.55
N VAL A 167 2.28 -7.85 4.23
CA VAL A 167 1.22 -7.54 5.21
C VAL A 167 0.61 -8.82 5.77
N GLU A 168 0.26 -9.79 4.92
CA GLU A 168 -0.29 -11.08 5.35
C GLU A 168 0.70 -11.88 6.20
N ILE A 169 2.00 -11.85 5.85
CA ILE A 169 3.05 -12.53 6.62
C ILE A 169 3.23 -11.86 7.98
N CYS A 170 3.29 -10.53 8.00
CA CYS A 170 3.50 -9.79 9.24
C CYS A 170 2.30 -9.86 10.19
N SER A 171 1.08 -10.03 9.66
CA SER A 171 -0.13 -10.25 10.45
C SER A 171 -0.31 -11.69 10.94
N GLY A 172 0.49 -12.63 10.43
CA GLY A 172 0.37 -14.05 10.75
C GLY A 172 -0.76 -14.78 10.01
N ARG A 173 -1.38 -14.13 9.02
CA ARG A 173 -2.43 -14.72 8.16
C ARG A 173 -1.90 -15.40 6.91
N TYR A 174 -0.62 -15.24 6.61
CA TYR A 174 -0.02 -15.85 5.42
C TYR A 174 0.00 -17.37 5.52
N GLN A 175 -0.84 -18.01 4.71
CA GLN A 175 -0.91 -19.45 4.59
C GLN A 175 -0.06 -19.89 3.38
N VAL A 176 1.10 -20.49 3.64
CA VAL A 176 1.75 -21.36 2.63
C VAL A 176 1.06 -22.70 2.73
N SER A 177 -0.13 -22.81 2.12
CA SER A 177 -0.86 -24.07 2.21
C SER A 177 -0.42 -25.03 1.11
N VAL A 178 0.48 -25.92 1.50
CA VAL A 178 0.62 -27.22 0.87
C VAL A 178 -0.61 -28.03 1.32
N GLU A 179 -1.63 -28.14 0.46
CA GLU A 179 -2.78 -29.06 0.56
C GLU A 179 -4.12 -28.58 1.16
N GLN A 180 -4.39 -27.28 1.38
CA GLN A 180 -5.79 -26.83 1.58
C GLN A 180 -6.52 -26.70 0.24
N GLN A 181 -7.81 -27.09 0.25
CA GLN A 181 -8.69 -27.37 -0.89
C GLN A 181 -8.32 -26.68 -2.21
N LYS A 182 -8.16 -27.46 -3.28
CA LYS A 182 -7.88 -27.00 -4.66
C LYS A 182 -8.72 -25.79 -5.11
N HIS A 183 -9.93 -25.64 -4.58
CA HIS A 183 -10.82 -24.50 -4.87
C HIS A 183 -10.34 -23.18 -4.22
N GLU A 184 -9.90 -23.21 -2.96
CA GLU A 184 -9.34 -22.04 -2.26
C GLU A 184 -8.03 -21.58 -2.91
N LEU A 185 -7.21 -22.55 -3.36
CA LEU A 185 -6.01 -22.28 -4.15
C LEU A 185 -6.32 -21.58 -5.49
N ALA A 186 -7.42 -21.94 -6.14
CA ALA A 186 -7.83 -21.31 -7.41
C ALA A 186 -8.31 -19.87 -7.20
N GLU A 187 -9.13 -19.62 -6.17
CA GLU A 187 -9.60 -18.29 -5.82
C GLU A 187 -8.45 -17.39 -5.33
N PHE A 188 -7.52 -17.92 -4.53
CA PHE A 188 -6.33 -17.16 -4.10
C PHE A 188 -5.43 -16.82 -5.28
N SER A 189 -5.22 -17.77 -6.20
CA SER A 189 -4.48 -17.51 -7.44
C SER A 189 -5.17 -16.43 -8.28
N ARG A 190 -6.51 -16.43 -8.34
CA ARG A 190 -7.30 -15.40 -9.02
C ARG A 190 -7.15 -14.02 -8.37
N LEU A 191 -7.14 -13.96 -7.03
CA LEU A 191 -6.91 -12.73 -6.27
C LEU A 191 -5.53 -12.12 -6.57
N GLU A 192 -4.47 -12.95 -6.57
CA GLU A 192 -3.11 -12.50 -6.92
C GLU A 192 -3.02 -12.04 -8.38
N LEU A 193 -3.65 -12.78 -9.31
CA LEU A 193 -3.67 -12.42 -10.74
C LEU A 193 -4.36 -11.07 -10.99
N LEU A 194 -5.53 -10.84 -10.39
CA LEU A 194 -6.23 -9.55 -10.48
C LEU A 194 -5.38 -8.43 -9.91
N THR A 195 -4.79 -8.64 -8.74
CA THR A 195 -3.94 -7.66 -8.07
C THR A 195 -2.74 -7.27 -8.93
N SER A 196 -2.03 -8.27 -9.48
CA SER A 196 -0.88 -8.02 -10.36
C SER A 196 -1.32 -7.26 -11.62
N SER A 197 -2.32 -7.79 -12.32
CA SER A 197 -2.82 -7.24 -13.59
C SER A 197 -3.26 -5.78 -13.45
N ILE A 198 -4.05 -5.46 -12.43
CA ILE A 198 -4.50 -4.09 -12.18
C ILE A 198 -3.30 -3.17 -11.88
N CYS A 199 -2.40 -3.58 -10.99
CA CYS A 199 -1.29 -2.72 -10.57
C CYS A 199 -0.23 -2.53 -11.65
N ASP A 200 -0.02 -3.52 -12.54
CA ASP A 200 0.83 -3.40 -13.72
C ASP A 200 0.27 -2.36 -14.70
N LYS A 201 -1.03 -2.42 -14.99
CA LYS A 201 -1.70 -1.44 -15.86
C LYS A 201 -1.64 -0.04 -15.27
N LEU A 202 -2.00 0.12 -13.99
CA LEU A 202 -1.96 1.40 -13.29
C LEU A 202 -0.55 2.03 -13.25
N SER A 203 0.48 1.20 -13.08
CA SER A 203 1.88 1.67 -13.08
C SER A 203 2.33 2.14 -14.47
N THR A 204 1.73 1.58 -15.53
CA THR A 204 1.94 2.00 -16.92
C THR A 204 1.19 3.31 -17.21
N THR A 205 -0.08 3.42 -16.83
CA THR A 205 -0.90 4.63 -16.99
C THR A 205 -0.24 5.84 -16.33
N GLY A 206 0.16 5.72 -15.06
CA GLY A 206 0.79 6.81 -14.31
C GLY A 206 2.13 7.29 -14.89
N SER A 207 2.79 6.45 -15.70
CA SER A 207 4.02 6.81 -16.42
C SER A 207 3.72 7.55 -17.73
N LEU A 208 2.64 7.18 -18.43
CA LEU A 208 2.20 7.77 -19.70
C LEU A 208 1.61 9.17 -19.52
N SER A 209 0.72 9.36 -18.54
CA SER A 209 0.08 10.67 -18.27
C SER A 209 1.08 11.74 -17.77
N ARG A 210 2.32 11.35 -17.46
CA ARG A 210 3.43 12.25 -17.06
C ARG A 210 4.36 12.64 -18.21
N GLN A 211 4.32 11.97 -19.36
CA GLN A 211 5.30 12.17 -20.43
C GLN A 211 4.73 12.73 -21.75
N ASP A 212 3.41 12.71 -22.00
CA ASP A 212 2.92 13.20 -23.30
C ASP A 212 1.58 13.94 -23.22
N GLY A 213 1.53 15.12 -23.84
CA GLY A 213 0.30 15.87 -24.18
C GLY A 213 -0.17 15.55 -25.60
N GLY A 214 0.19 14.36 -26.10
CA GLY A 214 -0.06 13.90 -27.45
C GLY A 214 -1.27 12.98 -27.55
N ASN A 215 -2.10 13.22 -28.56
CA ASN A 215 -3.33 12.50 -28.90
C ASN A 215 -3.18 10.95 -28.85
N MET A 216 -3.63 10.33 -27.75
CA MET A 216 -3.67 8.87 -27.58
C MET A 216 -4.94 8.39 -26.87
N GLU A 217 -6.05 9.10 -27.04
CA GLU A 217 -7.32 8.85 -26.33
C GLU A 217 -7.81 7.39 -26.46
N SER A 218 -7.61 6.72 -27.60
CA SER A 218 -8.16 5.37 -27.83
C SER A 218 -7.48 4.26 -27.01
N GLY A 219 -6.17 4.38 -26.75
CA GLY A 219 -5.39 3.39 -26.02
C GLY A 219 -5.56 3.52 -24.50
N GLU A 220 -5.64 4.76 -24.01
CA GLU A 220 -5.88 5.09 -22.60
C GLU A 220 -7.31 4.69 -22.18
N ILE A 221 -8.32 4.97 -23.02
CA ILE A 221 -9.72 4.56 -22.78
C ILE A 221 -9.87 3.04 -22.65
N ASN A 222 -9.11 2.26 -23.42
CA ASN A 222 -9.19 0.79 -23.35
C ASN A 222 -8.55 0.24 -22.05
N LEU A 223 -7.44 0.86 -21.61
CA LEU A 223 -6.74 0.48 -20.40
C LEU A 223 -7.57 0.78 -19.14
N ASP A 224 -8.22 1.95 -19.10
CA ASP A 224 -9.08 2.36 -17.98
C ASP A 224 -10.31 1.46 -17.86
N GLN A 225 -10.93 1.08 -18.99
CA GLN A 225 -12.05 0.12 -19.01
C GLN A 225 -11.65 -1.25 -18.45
N GLU A 226 -10.46 -1.75 -18.78
CA GLU A 226 -9.99 -3.04 -18.28
C GLU A 226 -9.63 -2.99 -16.78
N VAL A 227 -9.03 -1.89 -16.33
CA VAL A 227 -8.80 -1.63 -14.91
C VAL A 227 -10.13 -1.60 -14.14
N ASP A 228 -11.16 -0.94 -14.67
CA ASP A 228 -12.47 -0.86 -14.05
C ASP A 228 -13.15 -2.24 -13.94
N LEU A 229 -13.08 -3.05 -15.01
CA LEU A 229 -13.62 -4.42 -14.99
C LEU A 229 -12.92 -5.30 -13.94
N HIS A 230 -11.60 -5.28 -13.90
CA HIS A 230 -10.84 -6.04 -12.91
C HIS A 230 -11.06 -5.52 -11.49
N MET A 231 -11.23 -4.20 -11.30
CA MET A 231 -11.58 -3.60 -10.01
C MET A 231 -12.98 -4.00 -9.53
N GLN A 232 -13.95 -4.10 -10.44
CA GLN A 232 -15.29 -4.62 -10.12
C GLN A 232 -15.23 -6.08 -9.68
N GLU A 233 -14.49 -6.91 -10.41
CA GLU A 233 -14.29 -8.32 -10.08
C GLU A 233 -13.59 -8.49 -8.72
N LEU A 234 -12.51 -7.74 -8.47
CA LEU A 234 -11.81 -7.74 -7.19
C LEU A 234 -12.74 -7.31 -6.04
N SER A 235 -13.55 -6.28 -6.25
CA SER A 235 -14.53 -5.81 -5.25
C SER A 235 -15.59 -6.87 -4.96
N HIS A 236 -16.03 -7.60 -5.98
CA HIS A 236 -16.97 -8.70 -5.85
C HIS A 236 -16.39 -9.84 -5.02
N LEU A 237 -15.16 -10.26 -5.30
CA LEU A 237 -14.45 -11.30 -4.53
C LEU A 237 -14.30 -10.92 -3.05
N VAL A 238 -14.10 -9.63 -2.76
CA VAL A 238 -13.94 -9.12 -1.39
C VAL A 238 -15.29 -9.04 -0.66
N LEU A 239 -16.37 -8.67 -1.34
CA LEU A 239 -17.69 -8.42 -0.72
C LEU A 239 -18.55 -9.66 -0.57
N GLU A 240 -18.45 -10.63 -1.49
CA GLU A 240 -19.34 -11.79 -1.46
C GLU A 240 -18.98 -12.84 -0.42
N GLY A 241 -17.75 -12.85 0.10
CA GLY A 241 -17.31 -13.77 1.17
C GLY A 241 -17.36 -15.28 0.84
N ASN A 242 -17.77 -15.65 -0.37
CA ASN A 242 -17.91 -17.03 -0.83
C ASN A 242 -16.66 -17.59 -1.53
N SER A 243 -15.57 -16.81 -1.60
CA SER A 243 -14.33 -17.16 -2.31
C SER A 243 -13.44 -18.17 -1.56
N GLY A 244 -13.84 -18.62 -0.36
CA GLY A 244 -13.04 -19.52 0.47
C GLY A 244 -11.77 -18.87 1.04
N ILE A 245 -11.50 -17.59 0.71
CA ILE A 245 -10.41 -16.79 1.24
C ILE A 245 -10.94 -15.99 2.43
N ASP A 246 -10.12 -15.85 3.47
CA ASP A 246 -10.41 -14.98 4.60
C ASP A 246 -10.69 -13.54 4.12
N THR A 247 -11.79 -12.95 4.60
CA THR A 247 -12.22 -11.62 4.16
C THR A 247 -11.17 -10.55 4.51
N VAL A 248 -10.42 -10.71 5.60
CA VAL A 248 -9.34 -9.77 5.96
C VAL A 248 -8.20 -9.86 4.97
N THR A 249 -7.82 -11.07 4.54
CA THR A 249 -6.86 -11.26 3.44
C THR A 249 -7.34 -10.58 2.15
N CYS A 250 -8.59 -10.79 1.74
CA CYS A 250 -9.15 -10.09 0.56
C CYS A 250 -9.06 -8.56 0.70
N GLN A 251 -9.37 -8.01 1.89
CA GLN A 251 -9.26 -6.58 2.16
C GLN A 251 -7.81 -6.06 2.10
N THR A 252 -6.82 -6.86 2.50
CA THR A 252 -5.40 -6.50 2.33
C THR A 252 -5.05 -6.30 0.86
N TYR A 253 -5.40 -7.26 0.00
CA TYR A 253 -5.12 -7.14 -1.43
C TYR A 253 -5.86 -5.95 -2.06
N LEU A 254 -7.14 -5.76 -1.72
CA LEU A 254 -7.90 -4.58 -2.17
C LEU A 254 -7.27 -3.26 -1.71
N SER A 255 -6.75 -3.20 -0.47
CA SER A 255 -6.07 -2.03 0.08
C SER A 255 -4.81 -1.69 -0.70
N VAL A 256 -4.01 -2.71 -1.06
CA VAL A 256 -2.83 -2.52 -1.90
C VAL A 256 -3.25 -1.98 -3.26
N VAL A 257 -4.22 -2.61 -3.94
CA VAL A 257 -4.68 -2.16 -5.26
C VAL A 257 -5.23 -0.72 -5.22
N LYS A 258 -6.04 -0.38 -4.21
CA LYS A 258 -6.52 1.00 -4.00
C LYS A 258 -5.39 2.01 -3.84
N SER A 259 -4.29 1.63 -3.19
CA SER A 259 -3.12 2.50 -3.05
C SER A 259 -2.44 2.79 -4.39
N PHE A 260 -2.34 1.79 -5.27
CA PHE A 260 -1.81 1.97 -6.63
C PHE A 260 -2.76 2.81 -7.48
N TYR A 261 -4.06 2.54 -7.39
CA TYR A 261 -5.08 3.31 -8.11
C TYR A 261 -5.03 4.77 -7.70
N TYR A 262 -4.99 5.03 -6.39
CA TYR A 262 -4.85 6.38 -5.85
C TYR A 262 -3.59 7.10 -6.37
N VAL A 263 -2.45 6.42 -6.45
CA VAL A 263 -1.20 7.01 -6.97
C VAL A 263 -1.27 7.28 -8.47
N ALA A 264 -1.93 6.41 -9.26
CA ALA A 264 -2.06 6.58 -10.70
C ALA A 264 -2.95 7.77 -11.07
N TYR A 265 -4.03 7.98 -10.32
CA TYR A 265 -5.04 9.02 -10.63
C TYR A 265 -4.93 10.30 -9.80
N SER A 266 -3.99 10.38 -8.84
CA SER A 266 -3.74 11.59 -8.06
C SER A 266 -2.46 12.28 -8.50
N SER A 267 -2.53 13.60 -8.75
CA SER A 267 -1.34 14.38 -9.03
C SER A 267 -0.38 14.39 -7.81
N PRO A 268 0.94 14.57 -8.02
CA PRO A 268 1.90 14.69 -6.93
C PRO A 268 1.55 15.78 -5.90
N GLU A 269 0.92 16.86 -6.35
CA GLU A 269 0.47 17.99 -5.53
C GLU A 269 -0.72 17.57 -4.66
N THR A 270 -1.70 16.87 -5.23
CA THR A 270 -2.85 16.31 -4.49
C THR A 270 -2.39 15.32 -3.44
N ILE A 271 -1.47 14.41 -3.79
CA ILE A 271 -0.92 13.45 -2.84
C ILE A 271 -0.20 14.18 -1.69
N HIS A 272 0.58 15.21 -2.01
CA HIS A 272 1.26 16.00 -0.99
C HIS A 272 0.28 16.75 -0.07
N GLY A 273 -0.78 17.34 -0.62
CA GLY A 273 -1.84 17.98 0.14
C GLY A 273 -2.55 16.99 1.07
N HIS A 274 -2.86 15.78 0.60
CA HIS A 274 -3.45 14.73 1.44
C HIS A 274 -2.50 14.25 2.53
N ILE A 275 -1.20 14.12 2.26
CA ILE A 275 -0.20 13.80 3.29
C ILE A 275 -0.20 14.87 4.38
N SER A 276 -0.15 16.15 4.01
CA SER A 276 -0.22 17.28 4.94
C SER A 276 -1.48 17.20 5.80
N LYS A 277 -2.63 17.08 5.14
CA LYS A 277 -3.94 17.10 5.77
C LYS A 277 -4.16 15.93 6.73
N VAL A 278 -3.73 14.73 6.35
CA VAL A 278 -4.02 13.50 7.10
C VAL A 278 -3.03 13.28 8.24
N LEU A 279 -1.75 13.60 8.03
CA LEU A 279 -0.69 13.27 9.00
C LEU A 279 -0.26 14.46 9.86
N PHE A 280 -0.43 15.70 9.41
CA PHE A 280 0.22 16.86 10.04
C PHE A 280 -0.72 18.01 10.42
N GLU A 281 -1.89 18.13 9.79
CA GLU A 281 -2.87 19.17 10.12
C GLU A 281 -3.88 18.69 11.17
N ASP A 282 -4.17 19.52 12.16
CA ASP A 282 -5.20 19.21 13.16
C ASP A 282 -6.60 19.22 12.53
N VAL A 283 -7.45 18.28 12.96
CA VAL A 283 -8.88 18.32 12.66
C VAL A 283 -9.55 19.39 13.52
N LEU A 284 -10.04 20.44 12.86
CA LEU A 284 -10.85 21.52 13.42
C LEU A 284 -12.21 20.99 13.88
#